data_AF-A0A7Z9VEW9-F1
#
_entry.id   AF-A0A7Z9VEW9-F1
#
_cell.length_a   1.000
_cell.length_b   1.000
_cell.length_c   1.000
_cell.angle_alpha   90.00
_cell.angle_beta   90.00
_cell.angle_gamma   90.00
#
_symmetry.space_group_name_H-M   'P 1'
#
loop_
_entity.id
_entity.type
_entity.pdbx_description
1 polymer ?
#
loop_
_entity_poly.entity_id
_entity_poly.type
_entity_poly.pdbx_seq_one_letter_code
_entity_poly.pdbx_strand_id
1 'polypeptide(L)'
;MTDVACFNSFRRLSPVHQALATALLISMGALGGCAGAVIGGGAAVGTAAYQERGIQGVARDMATATRMRTKLLDAGEGYVTGIGVEVFEGRILLTGALLSEDMRAQAVSMAWKTDGVKDVLNEIQIGNSSLRDLATDSWITTQLQSKITLDKNILAINYFIETVNATIYLIGVAQHQQELKRVIAHAKNINYVKQIINHVRIKKGAS
;
A
#
# COMPACT_ATOMS: atom_id res chain seq x y z
N MET A 1 -13.57 -36.95 2.77
CA MET A 1 -14.44 -37.46 1.69
C MET A 1 -14.79 -36.29 0.79
N THR A 2 -13.86 -35.92 -0.09
CA THR A 2 -14.03 -34.86 -1.09
C THR A 2 -14.49 -35.50 -2.40
N ASP A 3 -15.55 -34.95 -2.95
CA ASP A 3 -16.38 -35.43 -4.05
C ASP A 3 -15.62 -35.91 -5.30
N VAL A 4 -15.56 -37.23 -5.48
CA VAL A 4 -15.14 -37.88 -6.75
C VAL A 4 -16.17 -37.61 -7.87
N ALA A 5 -17.39 -37.18 -7.52
CA ALA A 5 -18.46 -36.90 -8.47
C ALA A 5 -18.18 -35.67 -9.36
N CYS A 6 -17.47 -34.66 -8.88
CA CYS A 6 -17.16 -33.47 -9.66
C CYS A 6 -16.14 -33.76 -10.78
N PHE A 7 -15.20 -34.68 -10.55
CA PHE A 7 -14.16 -35.03 -11.53
C PHE A 7 -14.71 -35.84 -12.71
N ASN A 8 -15.71 -36.68 -12.48
CA ASN A 8 -16.23 -37.59 -13.51
C ASN A 8 -17.19 -36.92 -14.50
N SER A 9 -17.77 -35.76 -14.18
CA SER A 9 -18.65 -35.01 -15.10
C SER A 9 -17.88 -34.29 -16.21
N PHE A 10 -16.62 -33.91 -15.96
CA PHE A 10 -15.75 -33.23 -16.94
C PHE A 10 -15.31 -34.10 -18.12
N ARG A 11 -15.47 -35.43 -18.04
CA ARG A 11 -15.08 -36.38 -19.11
C ARG A 11 -16.10 -36.51 -20.25
N ARG A 12 -17.28 -35.86 -20.17
CA ARG A 12 -18.34 -35.98 -21.19
C ARG A 12 -18.50 -34.77 -22.12
N LEU A 13 -17.60 -33.78 -22.04
CA LEU A 13 -17.69 -32.58 -22.89
C LEU A 13 -16.75 -32.68 -24.10
N SER A 14 -17.19 -32.12 -25.24
CA SER A 14 -16.40 -32.11 -26.48
C SER A 14 -15.07 -31.35 -26.27
N PRO A 15 -14.01 -31.65 -27.04
CA PRO A 15 -12.68 -31.07 -26.83
C PRO A 15 -12.68 -29.53 -26.90
N VAL A 16 -13.64 -28.93 -27.60
CA VAL A 16 -13.85 -27.48 -27.69
C VAL A 16 -14.34 -26.89 -26.35
N HIS A 17 -15.23 -27.58 -25.64
CA HIS A 17 -15.73 -27.14 -24.33
C HIS A 17 -14.67 -27.31 -23.23
N GLN A 18 -13.80 -28.33 -23.34
CA GLN A 18 -12.67 -28.49 -22.44
C GLN A 18 -11.65 -27.36 -22.63
N ALA A 19 -11.35 -26.96 -23.88
CA ALA A 19 -10.45 -25.84 -24.18
C ALA A 19 -10.98 -24.49 -23.66
N LEU A 20 -12.29 -24.23 -23.81
CA LEU A 20 -12.95 -23.04 -23.27
C LEU A 20 -12.97 -23.00 -21.73
N ALA A 21 -13.19 -24.14 -21.07
CA ALA A 21 -13.15 -24.23 -19.61
C ALA A 21 -11.74 -24.00 -19.06
N THR A 22 -10.70 -24.51 -19.73
CA THR A 22 -9.30 -24.24 -19.35
C THR A 22 -8.89 -22.79 -19.59
N ALA A 23 -9.37 -22.15 -20.65
CA ALA A 23 -9.09 -20.73 -20.92
C ALA A 23 -9.76 -19.80 -19.89
N LEU A 24 -10.97 -20.17 -19.42
CA LEU A 24 -11.71 -19.41 -18.39
C LEU A 24 -11.12 -19.59 -16.98
N LEU A 25 -10.52 -20.76 -16.68
CA LEU A 25 -9.80 -20.98 -15.41
C LEU A 25 -8.45 -20.24 -15.36
N ILE A 26 -7.79 -20.03 -16.50
CA ILE A 26 -6.55 -19.24 -16.58
C ILE A 26 -6.85 -17.73 -16.45
N SER A 27 -7.99 -17.25 -16.95
CA SER A 27 -8.38 -15.84 -16.79
C SER A 27 -8.86 -15.51 -15.37
N MET A 28 -9.42 -16.46 -14.63
CA MET A 28 -9.77 -16.28 -13.21
C MET A 28 -8.52 -16.14 -12.31
N GLY A 29 -7.37 -16.69 -12.73
CA GLY A 29 -6.08 -16.51 -12.03
C GLY A 29 -5.43 -15.14 -12.23
N ALA A 30 -5.86 -14.39 -13.26
CA ALA A 30 -5.36 -13.04 -13.55
C ALA A 30 -6.16 -11.93 -12.86
N LEU A 31 -7.33 -12.25 -12.30
CA LEU A 31 -8.17 -11.36 -11.48
C LEU A 31 -7.91 -11.53 -9.97
N GLY A 32 -6.74 -12.05 -9.61
CA GLY A 32 -6.24 -12.07 -8.24
C GLY A 32 -6.06 -10.66 -7.68
N GLY A 33 -7.17 -10.01 -7.32
CA GLY A 33 -7.18 -8.95 -6.33
C GLY A 33 -6.71 -9.54 -5.01
N CYS A 34 -5.40 -9.47 -4.78
CA CYS A 34 -4.69 -9.58 -3.51
C CYS A 34 -3.20 -9.44 -3.85
N ALA A 35 -2.67 -8.21 -3.79
CA ALA A 35 -1.25 -7.91 -3.90
C ALA A 35 -0.36 -8.64 -2.85
N GLY A 36 -0.93 -9.53 -2.03
CA GLY A 36 -0.20 -10.35 -1.05
C GLY A 36 0.26 -11.73 -1.53
N ALA A 37 -0.27 -12.30 -2.61
CA ALA A 37 0.00 -13.72 -2.94
C ALA A 37 1.15 -13.96 -3.96
N VAL A 38 1.58 -12.96 -4.73
CA VAL A 38 2.80 -13.06 -5.56
C VAL A 38 4.08 -12.94 -4.69
N ILE A 39 3.91 -12.54 -3.44
CA ILE A 39 4.96 -12.30 -2.44
C ILE A 39 5.05 -13.52 -1.50
N GLY A 40 5.17 -14.71 -2.07
CA GLY A 40 5.37 -15.95 -1.32
C GLY A 40 6.81 -16.43 -1.40
N GLY A 41 7.68 -15.97 -0.49
CA GLY A 41 8.95 -16.62 -0.18
C GLY A 41 10.23 -16.05 -0.82
N GLY A 42 10.30 -15.87 -2.14
CA GLY A 42 11.55 -15.50 -2.82
C GLY A 42 11.75 -13.99 -3.05
N ALA A 43 10.78 -13.35 -3.71
CA ALA A 43 10.94 -11.97 -4.18
C ALA A 43 10.88 -10.92 -3.04
N ALA A 44 10.03 -11.11 -2.02
CA ALA A 44 9.95 -10.20 -0.87
C ALA A 44 11.22 -10.18 -0.02
N VAL A 45 11.78 -11.37 0.25
CA VAL A 45 13.01 -11.51 1.04
C VAL A 45 14.17 -10.87 0.28
N GLY A 46 14.22 -11.08 -1.04
CA GLY A 46 15.19 -10.45 -1.92
C GLY A 46 15.17 -8.93 -1.83
N THR A 47 14.01 -8.28 -1.96
CA THR A 47 13.92 -6.81 -1.95
C THR A 47 14.05 -6.19 -0.56
N ALA A 48 13.61 -6.88 0.50
CA ALA A 48 13.71 -6.39 1.87
C ALA A 48 15.15 -6.21 2.36
N ALA A 49 16.12 -6.96 1.80
CA ALA A 49 17.54 -6.77 2.08
C ALA A 49 18.10 -5.45 1.52
N TYR A 50 17.50 -4.93 0.43
CA TYR A 50 17.94 -3.69 -0.22
C TYR A 50 17.27 -2.44 0.34
N GLN A 51 16.22 -2.60 1.16
CA GLN A 51 15.62 -1.46 1.85
C GLN A 51 16.57 -0.92 2.91
N GLU A 52 16.54 0.39 3.12
CA GLU A 52 17.43 1.07 4.06
C GLU A 52 17.29 0.53 5.50
N ARG A 53 16.08 0.15 5.87
CA ARG A 53 15.75 -0.42 7.19
C ARG A 53 16.11 -1.90 7.36
N GLY A 54 16.49 -2.59 6.27
CA GLY A 54 16.81 -4.02 6.22
C GLY A 54 15.65 -4.96 6.62
N ILE A 55 15.86 -6.27 6.49
CA ILE A 55 14.82 -7.30 6.71
C ILE A 55 14.18 -7.21 8.10
N GLN A 56 14.99 -7.04 9.15
CA GLN A 56 14.47 -6.90 10.52
C GLN A 56 13.68 -5.60 10.73
N GLY A 57 14.04 -4.52 10.05
CA GLY A 57 13.25 -3.28 10.04
C GLY A 57 11.91 -3.50 9.36
N VAL A 58 11.91 -4.11 8.17
CA VAL A 58 10.68 -4.48 7.44
C VAL A 58 9.75 -5.32 8.31
N ALA A 59 10.27 -6.38 8.94
CA ALA A 59 9.47 -7.27 9.77
C ALA A 59 8.86 -6.55 10.99
N ARG A 60 9.64 -5.68 11.66
CA ARG A 60 9.14 -4.89 12.81
C ARG A 60 8.05 -3.91 12.42
N ASP A 61 8.23 -3.22 11.30
CA ASP A 61 7.24 -2.26 10.79
C ASP A 61 5.97 -2.98 10.33
N MET A 62 6.09 -4.14 9.65
CA MET A 62 4.96 -4.98 9.28
C MET A 62 4.18 -5.43 10.51
N ALA A 63 4.85 -5.91 11.55
CA ALA A 63 4.20 -6.31 12.79
C ALA A 63 3.49 -5.12 13.48
N THR A 64 4.08 -3.93 13.42
CA THR A 64 3.48 -2.68 13.94
C THR A 64 2.22 -2.31 13.15
N ALA A 65 2.29 -2.35 11.82
CA ALA A 65 1.16 -2.08 10.94
C ALA A 65 0.02 -3.10 11.15
N THR A 66 0.34 -4.38 11.32
CA THR A 66 -0.66 -5.42 11.63
C THR A 66 -1.35 -5.14 12.97
N ARG A 67 -0.59 -4.84 14.04
CA ARG A 67 -1.17 -4.47 15.34
C ARG A 67 -2.09 -3.25 15.24
N MET A 68 -1.69 -2.23 14.49
CA MET A 68 -2.53 -1.06 14.26
C MET A 68 -3.81 -1.42 13.52
N ARG A 69 -3.71 -2.21 12.43
CA ARG A 69 -4.88 -2.65 11.66
C ARG A 69 -5.84 -3.49 12.51
N THR A 70 -5.34 -4.35 13.39
CA THR A 70 -6.17 -5.08 14.37
C THR A 70 -6.93 -4.12 15.29
N LYS A 71 -6.28 -3.09 15.85
CA LYS A 71 -6.97 -2.09 16.67
C LYS A 71 -8.07 -1.34 15.90
N LEU A 72 -7.83 -1.02 14.63
CA LEU A 72 -8.83 -0.37 13.77
C LEU A 72 -10.01 -1.31 13.47
N LEU A 73 -9.74 -2.58 13.20
CA LEU A 73 -10.76 -3.62 13.02
C LEU A 73 -11.63 -3.74 14.28
N ASP A 74 -11.01 -3.79 15.46
CA ASP A 74 -11.72 -3.89 16.74
C ASP A 74 -12.55 -2.62 17.04
N ALA A 75 -12.13 -1.45 16.55
CA ALA A 75 -12.83 -0.19 16.74
C ALA A 75 -14.04 -0.02 15.79
N GLY A 76 -14.09 -0.75 14.67
CA GLY A 76 -15.25 -0.83 13.78
C GLY A 76 -14.94 -0.58 12.29
N GLU A 77 -15.86 -1.02 11.43
CA GLU A 77 -15.70 -1.03 9.97
C GLU A 77 -15.42 0.35 9.35
N GLY A 78 -15.96 1.42 9.94
CA GLY A 78 -15.71 2.79 9.49
C GLY A 78 -14.23 3.19 9.54
N TYR A 79 -13.46 2.63 10.48
CA TYR A 79 -12.02 2.83 10.56
C TYR A 79 -11.26 2.03 9.50
N VAL A 80 -11.70 0.80 9.25
CA VAL A 80 -11.04 -0.14 8.31
C VAL A 80 -11.17 0.34 6.88
N THR A 81 -12.34 0.86 6.54
CA THR A 81 -12.65 1.38 5.20
C THR A 81 -12.17 2.81 4.99
N GLY A 82 -12.07 3.59 6.08
CA GLY A 82 -11.72 5.01 6.02
C GLY A 82 -10.26 5.35 6.21
N ILE A 83 -9.42 4.44 6.74
CA ILE A 83 -8.02 4.73 7.10
C ILE A 83 -7.03 3.77 6.43
N GLY A 84 -6.07 4.35 5.71
CA GLY A 84 -4.82 3.71 5.31
C GLY A 84 -3.77 3.79 6.41
N VAL A 85 -2.98 2.72 6.56
CA VAL A 85 -1.93 2.61 7.58
C VAL A 85 -0.65 2.16 6.93
N GLU A 86 0.36 3.03 6.90
CA GLU A 86 1.71 2.68 6.44
C GLU A 86 2.73 2.94 7.54
N VAL A 87 3.71 2.04 7.69
CA VAL A 87 4.74 2.13 8.73
C VAL A 87 6.13 2.05 8.11
N PHE A 88 6.96 3.06 8.40
CA PHE A 88 8.36 3.11 7.98
C PHE A 88 9.26 3.54 9.15
N GLU A 89 10.15 2.66 9.58
CA GLU A 89 11.09 2.84 10.70
C GLU A 89 10.42 3.19 12.04
N GLY A 90 9.22 2.68 12.27
CA GLY A 90 8.36 2.99 13.42
C GLY A 90 7.60 4.31 13.33
N ARG A 91 7.69 5.03 12.20
CA ARG A 91 6.82 6.19 11.93
C ARG A 91 5.58 5.69 11.22
N ILE A 92 4.41 5.97 11.78
CA ILE A 92 3.13 5.56 11.20
C ILE A 92 2.51 6.73 10.46
N LEU A 93 2.18 6.51 9.19
CA LEU A 93 1.39 7.41 8.37
C LEU A 93 -0.06 6.92 8.39
N LEU A 94 -0.95 7.78 8.88
CA LEU A 94 -2.39 7.56 8.82
C LEU A 94 -2.97 8.48 7.74
N THR A 95 -3.54 7.89 6.70
CA THR A 95 -4.17 8.60 5.59
C THR A 95 -5.62 8.14 5.45
N GLY A 96 -6.43 8.91 4.73
CA GLY A 96 -7.80 8.52 4.36
C GLY A 96 -8.81 9.60 4.72
N ALA A 97 -10.06 9.19 4.85
CA ALA A 97 -11.17 10.09 5.14
C ALA A 97 -12.08 9.49 6.22
N LEU A 98 -12.38 10.28 7.25
CA LEU A 98 -13.30 9.93 8.32
C LEU A 98 -14.42 10.96 8.44
N LEU A 99 -15.56 10.51 8.97
CA LEU A 99 -16.76 11.33 9.08
C LEU A 99 -16.69 12.42 10.17
N SER A 100 -15.79 12.29 11.14
CA SER A 100 -15.72 13.21 12.28
C SER A 100 -14.32 13.36 12.88
N GLU A 101 -14.13 14.49 13.55
CA GLU A 101 -12.92 14.80 14.31
C GLU A 101 -12.67 13.82 15.47
N ASP A 102 -13.74 13.35 16.13
CA ASP A 102 -13.63 12.39 17.23
C ASP A 102 -13.06 11.06 16.76
N MET A 103 -13.53 10.57 15.59
CA MET A 103 -12.96 9.36 15.00
C MET A 103 -11.48 9.54 14.66
N ARG A 104 -11.12 10.69 14.09
CA ARG A 104 -9.72 11.00 13.78
C ARG A 104 -8.85 11.03 15.04
N ALA A 105 -9.31 11.69 16.10
CA ALA A 105 -8.62 11.74 17.38
C ALA A 105 -8.46 10.35 18.01
N GLN A 106 -9.50 9.51 17.92
CA GLN A 106 -9.44 8.12 18.39
C GLN A 106 -8.42 7.29 17.60
N ALA A 107 -8.39 7.42 16.27
CA ALA A 107 -7.42 6.74 15.42
C ALA A 107 -5.97 7.13 15.77
N VAL A 108 -5.71 8.42 15.94
CA VAL A 108 -4.39 8.93 16.36
C VAL A 108 -4.01 8.41 17.75
N SER A 109 -4.96 8.38 18.70
CA SER A 109 -4.76 7.82 20.05
C SER A 109 -4.41 6.33 20.00
N MET A 110 -5.07 5.54 19.14
CA MET A 110 -4.76 4.13 18.94
C MET A 110 -3.37 3.93 18.34
N ALA A 111 -2.96 4.77 17.38
CA ALA A 111 -1.63 4.73 16.79
C ALA A 111 -0.53 4.97 17.82
N TRP A 112 -0.65 6.01 18.67
CA TRP A 112 0.31 6.24 19.75
C TRP A 112 0.40 5.10 20.77
N LYS A 113 -0.70 4.35 20.96
CA LYS A 113 -0.77 3.18 21.86
C LYS A 113 -0.34 1.87 21.18
N THR A 114 0.18 1.91 19.96
CA THR A 114 0.60 0.72 19.23
C THR A 114 2.10 0.48 19.42
N ASP A 115 2.44 -0.72 19.88
CA ASP A 115 3.84 -1.09 20.13
C ASP A 115 4.69 -0.95 18.87
N GLY A 116 5.85 -0.29 19.00
CA GLY A 116 6.78 -0.04 17.90
C GLY A 116 6.61 1.33 17.23
N VAL A 117 5.54 2.06 17.54
CA VAL A 117 5.33 3.44 17.05
C VAL A 117 6.26 4.41 17.77
N LYS A 118 6.93 5.25 16.99
CA LYS A 118 7.83 6.33 17.45
C LYS A 118 7.33 7.72 17.09
N ASP A 119 6.51 7.81 16.06
CA ASP A 119 6.02 9.05 15.48
C ASP A 119 4.72 8.77 14.74
N VAL A 120 3.75 9.68 14.81
CA VAL A 120 2.44 9.56 14.16
C VAL A 120 2.24 10.74 13.22
N LEU A 121 2.19 10.45 11.93
CA LEU A 121 1.91 11.40 10.86
C LEU A 121 0.40 11.31 10.56
N ASN A 122 -0.36 12.24 11.12
CA ASN A 122 -1.81 12.29 10.95
C ASN A 122 -2.19 13.11 9.71
N GLU A 123 -2.56 12.42 8.65
CA GLU A 123 -3.00 12.99 7.38
C GLU A 123 -4.44 12.56 7.02
N ILE A 124 -5.22 12.22 8.05
CA ILE A 124 -6.62 11.85 7.91
C ILE A 124 -7.45 13.12 7.64
N GLN A 125 -8.17 13.11 6.52
CA GLN A 125 -9.10 14.17 6.14
C GLN A 125 -10.47 13.94 6.77
N ILE A 126 -11.19 15.02 7.06
CA ILE A 126 -12.59 14.93 7.49
C ILE A 126 -13.49 15.05 6.27
N GLY A 127 -14.36 14.07 6.07
CA GLY A 127 -15.29 13.99 4.96
C GLY A 127 -15.40 12.57 4.41
N ASN A 128 -15.86 12.49 3.16
CA ASN A 128 -16.00 11.25 2.41
C ASN A 128 -15.21 11.34 1.11
N SER A 129 -14.71 10.20 0.65
CA SER A 129 -14.19 10.05 -0.71
C SER A 129 -15.23 9.35 -1.58
N SER A 130 -15.52 9.91 -2.75
CA SER A 130 -16.41 9.23 -3.69
C SER A 130 -15.69 8.06 -4.37
N LEU A 131 -16.44 7.12 -4.96
CA LEU A 131 -15.85 6.04 -5.76
C LEU A 131 -14.98 6.55 -6.91
N ARG A 132 -15.32 7.73 -7.47
CA ARG A 132 -14.52 8.37 -8.51
C ARG A 132 -13.20 8.88 -7.97
N ASP A 133 -13.23 9.52 -6.80
CA ASP A 133 -12.02 10.01 -6.14
C ASP A 133 -11.07 8.85 -5.83
N LEU A 134 -11.57 7.74 -5.26
CA LEU A 134 -10.77 6.54 -4.99
C LEU A 134 -10.14 5.95 -6.26
N ALA A 135 -10.89 5.93 -7.37
CA ALA A 135 -10.35 5.46 -8.65
C ALA A 135 -9.26 6.39 -9.19
N THR A 136 -9.46 7.71 -9.10
CA THR A 136 -8.45 8.71 -9.46
C THR A 136 -7.20 8.60 -8.58
N ASP A 137 -7.37 8.45 -7.27
CA ASP A 137 -6.28 8.32 -6.31
C ASP A 137 -5.46 7.05 -6.56
N SER A 138 -6.12 5.91 -6.78
CA SER A 138 -5.46 4.65 -7.12
C SER A 138 -4.65 4.77 -8.43
N TRP A 139 -5.20 5.47 -9.43
CA TRP A 139 -4.50 5.75 -10.68
C TRP A 139 -3.27 6.65 -10.46
N ILE A 140 -3.38 7.72 -9.67
CA ILE A 140 -2.27 8.62 -9.32
C ILE A 140 -1.17 7.84 -8.60
N THR A 141 -1.51 7.06 -7.57
CA THR A 141 -0.57 6.22 -6.81
C THR A 141 0.15 5.26 -7.74
N THR A 142 -0.59 4.54 -8.58
CA THR A 142 -0.02 3.57 -9.55
C THR A 142 0.92 4.27 -10.53
N GLN A 143 0.54 5.44 -11.04
CA GLN A 143 1.35 6.20 -11.98
C GLN A 143 2.64 6.70 -11.34
N LEU A 144 2.58 7.21 -10.11
CA LEU A 144 3.78 7.65 -9.39
C LEU A 144 4.69 6.47 -9.08
N GLN A 145 4.14 5.39 -8.51
CA GLN A 145 4.88 4.17 -8.20
C GLN A 145 5.61 3.64 -9.44
N SER A 146 4.94 3.60 -10.59
CA SER A 146 5.54 3.19 -11.86
C SER A 146 6.68 4.11 -12.28
N LYS A 147 6.47 5.43 -12.28
CA LYS A 147 7.50 6.42 -12.64
C LYS A 147 8.75 6.31 -11.77
N ILE A 148 8.59 6.21 -10.45
CA ILE A 148 9.74 6.12 -9.55
C ILE A 148 10.44 4.76 -9.63
N THR A 149 9.70 3.69 -9.90
CA THR A 149 10.28 2.34 -10.04
C THR A 149 11.10 2.21 -11.32
N LEU A 150 10.71 2.90 -12.39
CA LEU A 150 11.42 2.89 -13.67
C LEU A 150 12.59 3.89 -13.73
N ASP A 151 12.67 4.85 -12.80
CA ASP A 151 13.79 5.77 -12.70
C ASP A 151 14.95 5.11 -11.94
N LYS A 152 16.00 4.73 -12.67
CA LYS A 152 17.19 4.06 -12.13
C LYS A 152 17.95 4.88 -11.08
N ASN A 153 17.66 6.17 -10.95
CA ASN A 153 18.29 7.04 -9.96
C ASN A 153 17.47 7.19 -8.68
N ILE A 154 16.40 6.39 -8.52
CA ILE A 154 15.53 6.38 -7.35
C ILE A 154 15.49 4.98 -6.76
N LEU A 155 15.71 4.85 -5.45
CA LEU A 155 15.51 3.60 -4.75
C LEU A 155 14.06 3.49 -4.30
N ALA A 156 13.17 3.20 -5.26
CA ALA A 156 11.72 3.20 -5.06
C ALA A 156 11.24 2.35 -3.87
N ILE A 157 11.97 1.28 -3.55
CA ILE A 157 11.72 0.39 -2.39
C ILE A 157 11.78 1.10 -1.03
N ASN A 158 12.36 2.30 -0.95
CA ASN A 158 12.47 3.09 0.28
C ASN A 158 11.36 4.13 0.43
N TYR A 159 10.31 4.07 -0.38
CA TYR A 159 9.17 4.99 -0.34
C TYR A 159 7.86 4.21 -0.26
N PHE A 160 6.94 4.71 0.55
CA PHE A 160 5.52 4.41 0.46
C PHE A 160 4.79 5.65 -0.07
N ILE A 161 3.82 5.41 -0.95
CA ILE A 161 3.03 6.43 -1.62
C ILE A 161 1.57 6.15 -1.31
N GLU A 162 0.92 7.09 -0.67
CA GLU A 162 -0.53 7.09 -0.45
C GLU A 162 -1.15 8.30 -1.15
N THR A 163 -2.33 8.14 -1.74
CA THR A 163 -3.05 9.28 -2.35
C THR A 163 -4.46 9.33 -1.80
N VAL A 164 -4.89 10.51 -1.34
CA VAL A 164 -6.26 10.76 -0.85
C VAL A 164 -6.77 12.09 -1.38
N ASN A 165 -7.89 12.06 -2.07
CA ASN A 165 -8.55 13.22 -2.68
C ASN A 165 -7.57 14.05 -3.55
N ALA A 166 -6.77 13.34 -4.35
CA ALA A 166 -5.70 13.84 -5.20
C ALA A 166 -4.54 14.55 -4.48
N THR A 167 -4.38 14.31 -3.17
CA THR A 167 -3.20 14.70 -2.40
C THR A 167 -2.29 13.50 -2.21
N ILE A 168 -1.05 13.61 -2.65
CA ILE A 168 -0.03 12.56 -2.49
C ILE A 168 0.67 12.76 -1.15
N TYR A 169 0.79 11.68 -0.38
CA TYR A 169 1.57 11.58 0.85
C TYR A 169 2.74 10.64 0.62
N LEU A 170 3.95 11.14 0.89
CA LEU A 170 5.18 10.38 0.74
C LEU A 170 5.79 10.14 2.13
N ILE A 171 6.07 8.89 2.46
CA ILE A 171 6.86 8.52 3.64
C ILE A 171 7.98 7.57 3.21
N GLY A 172 9.15 7.69 3.84
CA GLY A 172 10.29 6.84 3.52
C GLY A 172 11.62 7.49 3.82
N VAL A 173 12.67 6.98 3.18
CA VAL A 173 14.03 7.52 3.25
C VAL A 173 14.62 7.64 1.84
N ALA A 174 15.00 8.86 1.47
CA ALA A 174 15.77 9.13 0.25
C ALA A 174 17.26 8.97 0.52
N GLN A 175 18.04 8.46 -0.44
CA GLN A 175 19.49 8.34 -0.29
C GLN A 175 20.16 9.71 -0.22
N HIS A 176 19.66 10.71 -0.93
CA HIS A 176 20.18 12.08 -0.94
C HIS A 176 19.15 13.08 -1.47
N GLN A 177 19.44 14.38 -1.36
CA GLN A 177 18.50 15.44 -1.70
C GLN A 177 18.07 15.44 -3.18
N GLN A 178 18.97 15.07 -4.10
CA GLN A 178 18.67 15.01 -5.53
C GLN A 178 17.68 13.87 -5.86
N GLU A 179 17.77 12.73 -5.17
CA GLU A 179 16.79 11.64 -5.32
C GLU A 179 15.40 12.11 -4.91
N LEU A 180 15.27 12.70 -3.72
CA LEU A 180 14.00 13.26 -3.23
C LEU A 180 13.43 14.30 -4.21
N LYS A 181 14.28 15.18 -4.76
CA LYS A 181 13.85 16.15 -5.79
C LYS A 181 13.30 15.46 -7.05
N ARG A 182 13.88 14.34 -7.50
CA ARG A 182 13.35 13.57 -8.63
C ARG A 182 12.00 12.95 -8.31
N VAL A 183 11.82 12.35 -7.13
CA VAL A 183 10.53 11.80 -6.69
C VAL A 183 9.44 12.88 -6.72
N ILE A 184 9.72 14.04 -6.14
CA ILE A 184 8.78 15.19 -6.13
C ILE A 184 8.50 15.68 -7.56
N ALA A 185 9.50 15.71 -8.44
CA ALA A 185 9.30 16.09 -9.84
C ALA A 185 8.41 15.10 -10.59
N HIS A 186 8.57 13.79 -10.38
CA HIS A 186 7.65 12.78 -10.94
C HIS A 186 6.23 12.97 -10.44
N ALA A 187 6.05 13.22 -9.14
CA ALA A 187 4.74 13.48 -8.55
C ALA A 187 4.05 14.73 -9.13
N LYS A 188 4.80 15.83 -9.32
CA LYS A 188 4.28 17.08 -9.91
C LYS A 188 3.84 16.93 -11.36
N ASN A 189 4.41 15.97 -12.10
CA ASN A 189 4.12 15.73 -13.51
C ASN A 189 2.95 14.74 -13.72
N ILE A 190 2.23 14.38 -12.66
CA ILE A 190 1.04 13.52 -12.76
C ILE A 190 -0.20 14.40 -12.83
N ASN A 191 -1.05 14.11 -13.79
CA ASN A 191 -2.31 14.82 -13.98
C ASN A 191 -3.20 14.66 -12.74
N TYR A 192 -4.02 15.68 -12.48
CA TYR A 192 -5.01 15.72 -11.39
C TYR A 192 -4.44 15.83 -9.97
N VAL A 193 -3.12 15.73 -9.77
CA VAL A 193 -2.50 15.98 -8.46
C VAL A 193 -2.77 17.41 -8.01
N LYS A 194 -3.36 17.56 -6.83
CA LYS A 194 -3.65 18.86 -6.21
C LYS A 194 -2.53 19.31 -5.29
N GLN A 195 -1.99 18.37 -4.51
CA GLN A 195 -1.01 18.68 -3.47
C GLN A 195 -0.08 17.49 -3.22
N ILE A 196 1.13 17.79 -2.75
CA ILE A 196 2.12 16.79 -2.33
C ILE A 196 2.56 17.13 -0.91
N ILE A 197 2.31 16.23 0.02
CA ILE A 197 2.78 16.29 1.41
C ILE A 197 3.93 15.30 1.57
N ASN A 198 5.11 15.82 1.92
CA ASN A 198 6.34 15.05 1.96
C ASN A 198 6.82 14.83 3.40
N HIS A 199 6.82 13.57 3.82
CA HIS A 199 7.35 13.09 5.10
C HIS A 199 8.63 12.26 4.93
N VAL A 200 9.24 12.23 3.75
CA VAL A 200 10.48 11.50 3.47
C VAL A 200 11.66 12.16 4.17
N ARG A 201 12.49 11.34 4.83
CA ARG A 201 13.75 11.80 5.44
C ARG A 201 14.92 11.57 4.50
N ILE A 202 15.96 12.39 4.61
CA ILE A 202 17.24 12.11 3.94
C ILE A 202 18.04 11.15 4.82
N LYS A 203 18.65 10.14 4.20
CA LYS A 203 19.56 9.21 4.85
C LYS A 203 20.67 9.97 5.59
N LYS A 204 20.94 9.59 6.84
CA LYS A 204 22.01 10.20 7.63
C LYS A 204 23.37 10.00 6.94
N GLY A 205 24.14 11.07 6.80
CA GLY A 205 25.47 11.04 6.16
C GLY A 205 25.49 11.33 4.66
N ALA A 206 24.33 11.61 4.05
CA ALA A 206 24.23 12.07 2.67
C ALA A 206 24.00 13.59 2.64
N SER A 207 25.08 14.35 2.60
CA SER A 207 25.09 15.81 2.38
C SER A 207 25.65 16.14 1.01
#